data_AF-A0A7R9LUF9-F1
#
_entry.id   AF-A0A7R9LUF9-F1
#
_cell.length_a   1.000
_cell.length_b   1.000
_cell.length_c   1.000
_cell.angle_alpha   90.00
_cell.angle_beta   90.00
_cell.angle_gamma   90.00
#
_symmetry.space_group_name_H-M   'P 1'
#
loop_
_entity.id
_entity.type
_entity.pdbx_description
1 polymer ?
#
loop_
_entity_poly.entity_id
_entity_poly.type
_entity_poly.pdbx_seq_one_letter_code
_entity_poly.pdbx_strand_id
1 'polypeptide(L)'
;MYEQKLSAPTMLVLNESLMPMLSRLDECIAYLESKKNYRESEVYLKQFQHLQSQALSTIRTHVIKTLEQTSQQVMPETKDALTPNDSVFTLFYGKFQTNAHRIKTLMQQIEERTQQSPLYSQYLSECHQCYFTARESLIGPVLSLAIDEMVASYQRNYCQLIRSSTNVVIHICQDEYQLFFQFFTQTTPLLK
;
A
#
# COMPACT_ATOMS: atom_id res chain seq x y z
N MET A 1 -9.61 -21.87 23.05
CA MET A 1 -9.19 -22.26 21.68
C MET A 1 -9.57 -21.17 20.67
N TYR A 2 -9.01 -19.97 20.79
CA TYR A 2 -9.28 -18.83 19.89
C TYR A 2 -8.02 -18.29 19.20
N GLU A 3 -6.93 -19.06 19.15
CA GLU A 3 -5.62 -18.57 18.68
C GLU A 3 -5.06 -19.22 17.41
N GLN A 4 -5.81 -20.08 16.71
CA GLN A 4 -5.24 -20.83 15.56
C GLN A 4 -5.95 -20.66 14.21
N LYS A 5 -6.73 -19.59 14.01
CA LYS A 5 -7.38 -19.31 12.71
C LYS A 5 -7.13 -17.90 12.18
N LEU A 6 -5.92 -17.35 12.39
CA LEU A 6 -5.58 -16.00 11.93
C LEU A 6 -4.78 -15.92 10.62
N SER A 7 -4.61 -17.01 9.85
CA SER A 7 -3.78 -16.96 8.63
C SER A 7 -4.54 -16.90 7.29
N ALA A 8 -5.86 -17.08 7.25
CA ALA A 8 -6.63 -17.04 5.98
C ALA A 8 -8.14 -16.69 6.05
N PRO A 9 -8.88 -16.73 7.17
CA PRO A 9 -10.30 -16.34 7.19
C PRO A 9 -10.52 -14.84 7.46
N THR A 10 -9.56 -14.13 8.05
CA THR A 10 -9.75 -12.74 8.48
C THR A 10 -9.98 -11.78 7.31
N MET A 11 -9.43 -12.07 6.12
CA MET A 11 -9.53 -11.20 4.93
C MET A 11 -10.89 -11.22 4.24
N LEU A 12 -11.45 -12.41 4.05
CA LEU A 12 -12.81 -12.55 3.53
C LEU A 12 -13.80 -11.99 4.54
N VAL A 13 -13.58 -12.23 5.84
CA VAL A 13 -14.41 -11.66 6.90
C VAL A 13 -14.31 -10.13 6.94
N LEU A 14 -13.12 -9.55 6.78
CA LEU A 14 -12.92 -8.11 6.64
C LEU A 14 -13.66 -7.59 5.40
N ASN A 15 -13.50 -8.18 4.21
CA ASN A 15 -14.15 -7.66 3.01
C ASN A 15 -15.68 -7.87 2.98
N GLU A 16 -16.17 -9.07 3.32
CA GLU A 16 -17.59 -9.43 3.23
C GLU A 16 -18.47 -8.75 4.28
N SER A 17 -17.94 -8.50 5.48
CA SER A 17 -18.74 -7.94 6.59
C SER A 17 -18.39 -6.50 6.96
N LEU A 18 -17.12 -6.08 6.80
CA LEU A 18 -16.68 -4.75 7.22
C LEU A 18 -17.07 -3.68 6.19
N MET A 19 -17.07 -3.96 4.89
CA MET A 19 -17.46 -2.97 3.86
C MET A 19 -18.94 -2.56 3.93
N PRO A 20 -19.91 -3.49 4.06
CA PRO A 20 -21.31 -3.11 4.29
C PRO A 20 -21.50 -2.39 5.63
N MET A 21 -20.74 -2.77 6.66
CA MET A 21 -20.78 -2.11 7.96
C MET A 21 -20.28 -0.67 7.89
N LEU A 22 -19.17 -0.40 7.20
CA LEU A 22 -18.68 0.96 6.95
C LEU A 22 -19.69 1.80 6.20
N SER A 23 -20.28 1.26 5.12
CA SER A 23 -21.30 1.96 4.34
C SER A 23 -22.50 2.38 5.21
N ARG A 24 -22.97 1.48 6.08
CA ARG A 24 -24.02 1.80 7.04
C ARG A 24 -23.60 2.84 8.08
N LEU A 25 -22.35 2.80 8.54
CA LEU A 25 -21.81 3.82 9.45
C LEU A 25 -21.77 5.18 8.77
N ASP A 26 -21.31 5.24 7.52
CA ASP A 26 -21.25 6.47 6.71
C ASP A 26 -22.65 7.07 6.51
N GLU A 27 -23.64 6.26 6.15
CA GLU A 27 -25.05 6.67 6.02
C GLU A 27 -25.62 7.18 7.35
N CYS A 28 -25.38 6.48 8.46
CA CYS A 28 -25.84 6.88 9.78
C CYS A 28 -25.22 8.21 10.22
N ILE A 29 -23.92 8.39 9.99
CA ILE A 29 -23.19 9.63 10.30
C ILE A 29 -23.77 10.79 9.47
N ALA A 30 -23.86 10.63 8.15
CA ALA A 30 -24.41 11.66 7.26
C ALA A 30 -25.87 12.03 7.62
N TYR A 31 -26.69 11.03 7.96
CA TYR A 31 -28.07 11.25 8.39
C TYR A 31 -28.15 12.07 9.69
N LEU A 32 -27.34 11.72 10.71
CA LEU A 32 -27.32 12.43 11.98
C LEU A 32 -26.74 13.85 11.85
N GLU A 33 -25.75 14.05 10.99
CA GLU A 33 -25.18 15.38 10.71
C GLU A 33 -26.19 16.31 10.02
N SER A 34 -27.08 15.76 9.19
CA SER A 34 -28.15 16.50 8.52
C SER A 34 -29.30 16.91 9.46
N LYS A 35 -29.51 16.19 10.58
CA LYS A 35 -30.61 16.40 11.53
C LYS A 35 -30.13 16.83 12.92
N LYS A 36 -29.51 18.01 13.02
CA LYS A 36 -28.97 18.61 14.26
C LYS A 36 -29.99 19.00 15.35
N ASN A 37 -31.28 18.63 15.21
CA ASN A 37 -32.35 19.11 16.10
C ASN A 37 -32.63 18.20 17.32
N TYR A 38 -31.82 17.16 17.58
CA TYR A 38 -32.02 16.27 18.73
C TYR A 38 -30.83 16.30 19.69
N ARG A 39 -31.09 16.59 20.98
CA ARG A 39 -30.05 16.71 22.02
C ARG A 39 -29.23 15.44 22.26
N GLU A 40 -29.78 14.27 21.96
CA GLU A 40 -29.11 12.97 22.06
C GLU A 40 -28.35 12.57 20.76
N SER A 41 -28.58 13.27 19.64
CA SER A 41 -27.95 12.94 18.37
C SER A 41 -26.44 13.15 18.37
N GLU A 42 -25.93 14.10 19.17
CA GLU A 42 -24.48 14.33 19.31
C GLU A 42 -23.75 13.18 19.99
N VAL A 43 -24.40 12.48 20.94
CA VAL A 43 -23.79 11.35 21.66
C VAL A 43 -23.66 10.14 20.72
N TYR A 44 -24.74 9.81 20.00
CA TYR A 44 -24.72 8.73 19.00
C TYR A 44 -23.79 9.04 17.84
N LEU A 45 -23.75 10.29 17.36
CA LEU A 45 -22.82 10.71 16.30
C LEU A 45 -21.37 10.44 16.70
N LYS A 46 -20.96 10.85 17.91
CA LYS A 46 -19.62 10.58 18.43
C LYS A 46 -19.34 9.08 18.53
N GLN A 47 -20.32 8.28 18.96
CA GLN A 47 -20.17 6.83 19.04
C GLN A 47 -19.98 6.19 17.66
N PHE A 48 -20.76 6.61 16.64
CA PHE A 48 -20.61 6.10 15.28
C PHE A 48 -19.30 6.53 14.63
N GLN A 49 -18.88 7.78 14.82
CA GLN A 49 -17.56 8.26 14.37
C GLN A 49 -16.41 7.48 15.04
N HIS A 50 -16.55 7.14 16.33
CA HIS A 50 -15.57 6.31 17.03
C HIS A 50 -15.50 4.90 16.45
N LEU A 51 -16.64 4.26 16.19
CA LEU A 51 -16.70 2.94 15.55
C LEU A 51 -16.10 2.96 14.14
N GLN A 52 -16.40 3.99 13.34
CA GLN A 52 -15.81 4.19 12.02
C GLN A 52 -14.28 4.31 12.12
N SER A 53 -13.77 5.13 13.03
CA SER A 53 -12.33 5.27 13.27
C SER A 53 -11.68 3.96 13.70
N GLN A 54 -12.32 3.17 14.56
CA GLN A 54 -11.82 1.87 14.99
C GLN A 54 -11.78 0.86 13.83
N ALA A 55 -12.83 0.83 13.00
CA ALA A 55 -12.87 -0.03 11.82
C ALA A 55 -11.76 0.36 10.83
N LEU A 56 -11.62 1.65 10.52
CA LEU A 56 -10.56 2.15 9.65
C LEU A 56 -9.16 1.87 10.20
N SER A 57 -8.93 2.08 11.49
CA SER A 57 -7.64 1.78 12.14
C SER A 57 -7.28 0.29 12.03
N THR A 58 -8.28 -0.60 12.14
CA THR A 58 -8.10 -2.04 11.98
C THR A 58 -7.65 -2.39 10.57
N ILE A 59 -8.36 -1.84 9.57
CA ILE A 59 -8.01 -1.99 8.15
C ILE A 59 -6.61 -1.45 7.88
N ARG A 60 -6.25 -0.33 8.52
CA ARG A 60 -5.00 0.40 8.29
C ARG A 60 -3.83 -0.45 8.74
N THR A 61 -3.94 -0.90 9.98
CA THR A 61 -2.96 -1.75 10.63
C THR A 61 -2.78 -3.03 9.82
N HIS A 62 -3.86 -3.58 9.28
CA HIS A 62 -3.76 -4.77 8.43
C HIS A 62 -2.98 -4.52 7.13
N VAL A 63 -3.30 -3.44 6.41
CA VAL A 63 -2.64 -3.08 5.14
C VAL A 63 -1.17 -2.76 5.35
N ILE A 64 -0.85 -1.90 6.32
CA ILE A 64 0.52 -1.54 6.69
C ILE A 64 1.32 -2.78 7.08
N LYS A 65 0.78 -3.63 7.96
CA LYS A 65 1.46 -4.88 8.35
C LYS A 65 1.71 -5.80 7.16
N THR A 66 0.76 -5.89 6.24
CA THR A 66 0.91 -6.72 5.03
C THR A 66 2.05 -6.21 4.17
N LEU A 67 2.14 -4.89 3.96
CA LEU A 67 3.23 -4.26 3.21
C LEU A 67 4.58 -4.46 3.90
N GLU A 68 4.66 -4.19 5.20
CA GLU A 68 5.88 -4.35 6.02
C GLU A 68 6.36 -5.81 6.04
N GLN A 69 5.46 -6.77 6.27
CA GLN A 69 5.78 -8.19 6.26
C GLN A 69 6.24 -8.66 4.88
N THR A 70 5.59 -8.19 3.82
CA THR A 70 6.01 -8.52 2.45
C THR A 70 7.42 -7.97 2.20
N SER A 71 7.68 -6.72 2.61
CA SER A 71 9.00 -6.10 2.50
C SER A 71 10.06 -6.91 3.24
N GLN A 72 9.81 -7.30 4.49
CA GLN A 72 10.73 -8.11 5.29
C GLN A 72 11.00 -9.50 4.67
N GLN A 73 10.00 -10.12 4.06
CA GLN A 73 10.12 -11.44 3.44
C GLN A 73 10.93 -11.43 2.15
N VAL A 74 10.91 -10.32 1.40
CA VAL A 74 11.68 -10.20 0.16
C VAL A 74 13.02 -9.48 0.35
N MET A 75 13.24 -8.86 1.51
CA MET A 75 14.49 -8.16 1.79
C MET A 75 15.64 -9.18 1.83
N PRO A 76 16.67 -9.01 0.98
CA PRO A 76 17.76 -9.97 0.90
C PRO A 76 18.65 -9.92 2.14
N GLU A 77 19.01 -11.09 2.66
CA GLU A 77 19.81 -11.23 3.88
C GLU A 77 21.30 -10.88 3.66
N THR A 78 21.76 -10.77 2.41
CA THR A 78 23.18 -10.54 2.10
C THR A 78 23.33 -9.71 0.82
N LYS A 79 24.41 -8.91 0.73
CA LYS A 79 24.70 -8.08 -0.45
C LYS A 79 24.92 -8.87 -1.74
N ASP A 80 25.44 -10.09 -1.65
CA ASP A 80 25.62 -10.96 -2.83
C ASP A 80 24.27 -11.40 -3.45
N ALA A 81 23.21 -11.43 -2.66
CA ALA A 81 21.84 -11.70 -3.12
C ALA A 81 21.15 -10.48 -3.77
N LEU A 82 21.81 -9.30 -3.74
CA LEU A 82 21.35 -8.09 -4.42
C LEU A 82 21.93 -7.95 -5.84
N THR A 83 22.71 -8.92 -6.31
CA THR A 83 23.20 -8.91 -7.70
C THR A 83 22.00 -8.76 -8.64
N PRO A 84 21.93 -7.67 -9.44
CA PRO A 84 20.75 -7.36 -10.23
C PRO A 84 20.60 -8.38 -11.36
N ASN A 85 19.83 -9.43 -11.09
CA ASN A 85 19.43 -10.45 -12.05
C ASN A 85 17.91 -10.53 -12.08
N ASP A 86 17.36 -10.97 -13.21
CA ASP A 86 15.91 -11.07 -13.44
C ASP A 86 15.18 -11.85 -12.34
N SER A 87 15.86 -12.80 -11.68
CA SER A 87 15.32 -13.57 -10.56
C SER A 87 15.03 -12.74 -9.31
N VAL A 88 15.84 -11.72 -8.99
CA VAL A 88 15.66 -10.87 -7.80
C VAL A 88 14.46 -9.95 -7.99
N PHE A 89 14.36 -9.32 -9.16
CA PHE A 89 13.20 -8.50 -9.51
C PHE A 89 11.92 -9.34 -9.57
N THR A 90 11.97 -10.53 -10.16
CA THR A 90 10.81 -11.45 -10.17
C THR A 90 10.32 -11.78 -8.76
N LEU A 91 11.23 -12.00 -7.80
CA LEU A 91 10.87 -12.24 -6.41
C LEU A 91 10.25 -11.00 -5.75
N PHE A 92 10.88 -9.83 -5.91
CA PHE A 92 10.46 -8.57 -5.28
C PHE A 92 9.11 -8.10 -5.79
N TYR A 93 8.84 -8.24 -7.08
CA TYR A 93 7.55 -7.88 -7.66
C TYR A 93 6.52 -8.98 -7.41
N GLY A 94 6.81 -10.25 -7.69
CA GLY A 94 5.82 -11.33 -7.62
C GLY A 94 5.13 -11.49 -6.25
N LYS A 95 5.88 -11.30 -5.16
CA LYS A 95 5.31 -11.33 -3.79
C LYS A 95 4.41 -10.13 -3.51
N PHE A 96 4.82 -8.94 -3.95
CA PHE A 96 3.99 -7.74 -3.82
C PHE A 96 2.71 -7.85 -4.66
N GLN A 97 2.80 -8.29 -5.92
CA GLN A 97 1.65 -8.50 -6.80
C GLN A 97 0.62 -9.47 -6.19
N THR A 98 1.09 -10.57 -5.59
CA THR A 98 0.21 -11.53 -4.90
C THR A 98 -0.57 -10.87 -3.75
N ASN A 99 0.08 -10.03 -2.95
CA ASN A 99 -0.59 -9.30 -1.87
C ASN A 99 -1.44 -8.13 -2.38
N ALA A 100 -1.07 -7.52 -3.50
CA ALA A 100 -1.84 -6.46 -4.16
C ALA A 100 -3.27 -6.93 -4.45
N HIS A 101 -3.42 -8.11 -5.07
CA HIS A 101 -4.74 -8.68 -5.35
C HIS A 101 -5.61 -8.85 -4.09
N ARG A 102 -4.99 -9.12 -2.94
CA ARG A 102 -5.72 -9.35 -1.68
C ARG A 102 -6.23 -8.07 -1.04
N ILE A 103 -5.50 -6.96 -1.22
CA ILE A 103 -5.83 -5.68 -0.59
C ILE A 103 -6.48 -4.68 -1.56
N LYS A 104 -6.42 -4.92 -2.88
CA LYS A 104 -6.94 -4.02 -3.91
C LYS A 104 -8.40 -3.65 -3.71
N THR A 105 -9.28 -4.63 -3.51
CA THR A 105 -10.72 -4.37 -3.30
C THR A 105 -10.96 -3.46 -2.11
N LEU A 106 -10.18 -3.66 -1.04
CA LEU A 106 -10.29 -2.88 0.18
C LEU A 106 -9.75 -1.45 0.01
N MET A 107 -8.63 -1.28 -0.70
CA MET A 107 -8.11 0.05 -1.07
C MET A 107 -9.10 0.82 -1.95
N GLN A 108 -9.66 0.16 -2.98
CA GLN A 108 -10.64 0.78 -3.86
C GLN A 108 -11.86 1.31 -3.10
N GLN A 109 -12.37 0.52 -2.15
CA GLN A 109 -13.50 0.92 -1.31
C GLN A 109 -13.17 2.15 -0.43
N ILE A 110 -11.95 2.23 0.09
CA ILE A 110 -11.50 3.40 0.85
C ILE A 110 -11.34 4.62 -0.06
N GLU A 111 -10.75 4.45 -1.25
CA GLU A 111 -10.56 5.49 -2.25
C GLU A 111 -11.89 6.14 -2.68
N GLU A 112 -12.94 5.33 -2.89
CA GLU A 112 -14.30 5.78 -3.21
C GLU A 112 -14.94 6.62 -2.08
N ARG A 113 -14.51 6.44 -0.83
CA ARG A 113 -15.07 7.10 0.37
C ARG A 113 -14.27 8.32 0.85
N THR A 114 -13.16 8.65 0.20
CA THR A 114 -12.30 9.78 0.61
C THR A 114 -13.01 11.13 0.72
N GLN A 115 -14.07 11.36 -0.08
CA GLN A 115 -14.87 12.58 -0.04
C GLN A 115 -15.89 12.63 1.12
N GLN A 116 -16.20 11.48 1.74
CA GLN A 116 -17.23 11.39 2.78
C GLN A 116 -16.72 11.81 4.15
N SER A 117 -15.44 11.55 4.45
CA SER A 117 -14.81 11.95 5.70
C SER A 117 -13.30 12.11 5.54
N PRO A 118 -12.70 13.14 6.17
CA PRO A 118 -11.24 13.35 6.13
C PRO A 118 -10.46 12.17 6.72
N LEU A 119 -11.09 11.33 7.55
CA LEU A 119 -10.46 10.13 8.11
C LEU A 119 -10.05 9.13 7.03
N TYR A 120 -10.86 8.96 5.98
CA TYR A 120 -10.53 8.09 4.85
C TYR A 120 -9.31 8.61 4.08
N SER A 121 -9.23 9.93 3.87
CA SER A 121 -8.09 10.56 3.20
C SER A 121 -6.80 10.43 4.02
N GLN A 122 -6.88 10.64 5.34
CA GLN A 122 -5.73 10.48 6.23
C GLN A 122 -5.23 9.03 6.20
N TYR A 123 -6.13 8.08 6.39
CA TYR A 123 -5.86 6.65 6.31
C TYR A 123 -5.14 6.28 4.99
N LEU A 124 -5.66 6.79 3.87
CA LEU A 124 -5.16 6.45 2.54
C LEU A 124 -3.75 7.01 2.35
N SER A 125 -3.51 8.24 2.82
CA SER A 125 -2.19 8.85 2.81
C SER A 125 -1.17 8.03 3.61
N GLU A 126 -1.55 7.52 4.77
CA GLU A 126 -0.67 6.68 5.60
C GLU A 126 -0.33 5.35 4.90
N CYS A 127 -1.31 4.74 4.22
CA CYS A 127 -1.08 3.52 3.43
C CYS A 127 -0.17 3.79 2.22
N HIS A 128 -0.38 4.88 1.49
CA HIS A 128 0.51 5.29 0.40
C HIS A 128 1.94 5.53 0.90
N GLN A 129 2.11 6.25 2.01
CA GLN A 129 3.43 6.52 2.58
C GLN A 129 4.15 5.22 2.94
N CYS A 130 3.47 4.30 3.63
CA CYS A 130 4.03 2.99 3.96
C CYS A 130 4.43 2.20 2.70
N TYR A 131 3.58 2.20 1.66
CA TYR A 131 3.89 1.57 0.38
C TYR A 131 5.18 2.14 -0.24
N PHE A 132 5.27 3.47 -0.39
CA PHE A 132 6.44 4.10 -1.01
C PHE A 132 7.71 3.87 -0.18
N THR A 133 7.64 4.00 1.15
CA THR A 133 8.79 3.71 2.03
C THR A 133 9.25 2.26 1.90
N ALA A 134 8.32 1.30 1.87
CA ALA A 134 8.67 -0.11 1.69
C ALA A 134 9.35 -0.33 0.32
N ARG A 135 8.78 0.20 -0.77
CA ARG A 135 9.36 0.04 -2.12
C ARG A 135 10.72 0.73 -2.26
N GLU A 136 10.86 1.96 -1.76
CA GLU A 136 12.12 2.69 -1.77
C GLU A 136 13.23 1.93 -1.04
N SER A 137 12.91 1.33 0.12
CA SER A 137 13.88 0.54 0.89
C SER A 137 14.36 -0.73 0.17
N LEU A 138 13.55 -1.30 -0.71
CA LEU A 138 13.87 -2.51 -1.48
C LEU A 138 14.61 -2.18 -2.78
N ILE A 139 14.13 -1.18 -3.52
CA ILE A 139 14.63 -0.85 -4.86
C ILE A 139 15.87 0.04 -4.81
N GLY A 140 15.93 0.99 -3.87
CA GLY A 140 17.04 1.94 -3.76
C GLY A 140 18.42 1.26 -3.68
N PRO A 141 18.63 0.26 -2.81
CA PRO A 141 19.90 -0.47 -2.73
C PRO A 141 20.22 -1.27 -4.00
N VAL A 142 19.24 -1.96 -4.60
CA VAL A 142 19.44 -2.74 -5.85
C VAL A 142 19.84 -1.83 -6.99
N LEU A 143 19.13 -0.71 -7.16
CA LEU A 143 19.42 0.27 -8.20
C LEU A 143 20.81 0.88 -8.03
N SER A 144 21.19 1.20 -6.79
CA SER A 144 22.51 1.77 -6.50
C SER A 144 23.62 0.77 -6.87
N LEU A 145 23.48 -0.50 -6.46
CA LEU A 145 24.43 -1.56 -6.82
C LEU A 145 24.51 -1.79 -8.32
N ALA A 146 23.37 -1.84 -9.02
CA ALA A 146 23.32 -1.99 -10.47
C ALA A 146 24.08 -0.86 -11.17
N ILE A 147 23.88 0.39 -10.74
CA ILE A 147 24.56 1.55 -11.32
C ILE A 147 26.06 1.52 -11.00
N ASP A 148 26.45 1.20 -9.77
CA ASP A 148 27.86 1.12 -9.36
C ASP A 148 28.62 0.05 -10.16
N GLU A 149 28.01 -1.12 -10.38
CA GLU A 149 28.57 -2.18 -11.23
C GLU A 149 28.74 -1.72 -12.69
N MET A 150 27.76 -0.97 -13.21
CA MET A 150 27.84 -0.40 -14.55
C MET A 150 28.94 0.66 -14.65
N VAL A 151 29.08 1.54 -13.66
CA VAL A 151 30.15 2.54 -13.62
C VAL A 151 31.52 1.86 -13.60
N ALA A 152 31.68 0.81 -12.78
CA ALA A 152 32.92 0.03 -12.70
C ALA A 152 33.24 -0.67 -14.04
N SER A 153 32.21 -1.20 -14.72
CA SER A 153 32.36 -1.96 -15.97
C SER A 153 32.60 -1.07 -17.20
N TYR A 154 31.94 0.08 -17.29
CA TYR A 154 31.95 0.92 -18.50
C TYR A 154 33.03 2.02 -18.50
N GLN A 155 33.81 2.19 -17.41
CA GLN A 155 34.97 3.09 -17.26
C GLN A 155 34.89 4.44 -18.02
N ARG A 156 35.28 4.47 -19.30
CA ARG A 156 35.37 5.68 -20.17
C ARG A 156 34.30 5.75 -21.26
N ASN A 157 33.42 4.77 -21.39
CA ASN A 157 32.33 4.77 -22.35
C ASN A 157 31.07 5.42 -21.75
N TYR A 158 31.12 6.74 -21.56
CA TYR A 158 30.06 7.51 -20.92
C TYR A 158 28.72 7.40 -21.66
N CYS A 159 28.74 7.39 -22.99
CA CYS A 159 27.53 7.27 -23.79
C CYS A 159 26.81 5.93 -23.55
N GLN A 160 27.57 4.83 -23.48
CA GLN A 160 27.01 3.51 -23.19
C GLN A 160 26.54 3.41 -21.74
N LEU A 161 27.31 3.93 -20.79
CA LEU A 161 26.93 3.98 -19.38
C LEU A 161 25.59 4.69 -19.20
N ILE A 162 25.46 5.92 -19.69
CA ILE A 162 24.22 6.71 -19.54
C ILE A 162 23.04 6.00 -20.20
N ARG A 163 23.18 5.51 -21.44
CA ARG A 163 22.09 4.80 -22.12
C ARG A 163 21.62 3.59 -21.34
N SER A 164 22.55 2.78 -20.84
CA SER A 164 22.21 1.57 -20.09
C SER A 164 21.59 1.94 -18.73
N SER A 165 22.16 2.90 -18.00
CA SER A 165 21.63 3.31 -16.67
C SER A 165 20.24 3.93 -16.80
N THR A 166 20.01 4.79 -17.80
CA THR A 166 18.69 5.34 -18.09
C THR A 166 17.70 4.24 -18.46
N ASN A 167 18.11 3.23 -19.23
CA ASN A 167 17.24 2.10 -19.56
C ASN A 167 16.79 1.34 -18.31
N VAL A 168 17.70 1.03 -17.40
CA VAL A 168 17.40 0.37 -16.12
C VAL A 168 16.42 1.21 -15.28
N VAL A 169 16.68 2.51 -15.13
CA VAL A 169 15.81 3.42 -14.37
C VAL A 169 14.42 3.49 -15.00
N ILE A 170 14.32 3.62 -16.33
CA ILE A 170 13.02 3.66 -17.03
C ILE A 170 12.22 2.39 -16.77
N HIS A 171 12.85 1.21 -16.90
CA HIS A 171 12.17 -0.06 -16.67
C HIS A 171 11.67 -0.18 -15.22
N ILE A 172 12.52 0.16 -14.25
CA ILE A 172 12.12 0.14 -12.83
C ILE A 172 10.97 1.12 -12.57
N CYS A 173 11.01 2.33 -13.12
CA CYS A 173 9.92 3.30 -12.98
C CYS A 173 8.61 2.77 -13.58
N GLN A 174 8.66 2.09 -14.73
CA GLN A 174 7.49 1.47 -15.35
C GLN A 174 6.93 0.35 -14.48
N ASP A 175 7.79 -0.52 -13.94
CA ASP A 175 7.38 -1.63 -13.10
C ASP A 175 6.78 -1.15 -11.76
N GLU A 176 7.39 -0.15 -11.11
CA GLU A 176 6.87 0.46 -9.88
C GLU A 176 5.54 1.17 -10.12
N TYR A 177 5.40 1.88 -11.25
CA TYR A 177 4.14 2.50 -11.64
C TYR A 177 3.04 1.44 -11.83
N GLN A 178 3.33 0.38 -12.58
CA GLN A 178 2.38 -0.70 -12.78
C GLN A 178 2.00 -1.38 -11.46
N LEU A 179 2.98 -1.66 -10.59
CA LEU A 179 2.76 -2.27 -9.28
C LEU A 179 1.84 -1.39 -8.42
N PHE A 180 2.07 -0.07 -8.40
CA PHE A 180 1.22 0.85 -7.65
C PHE A 180 -0.25 0.72 -8.03
N PHE A 181 -0.57 0.66 -9.33
CA PHE A 181 -1.95 0.49 -9.82
C PHE A 181 -2.54 -0.92 -9.64
N GLN A 182 -1.72 -1.88 -9.23
CA GLN A 182 -2.24 -3.17 -8.75
C GLN A 182 -2.78 -3.07 -7.32
N PHE A 183 -2.23 -2.18 -6.49
CA PHE A 183 -2.68 -1.93 -5.12
C PHE A 183 -3.79 -0.88 -5.04
N PHE A 184 -3.62 0.23 -5.75
CA PHE A 184 -4.46 1.42 -5.69
C PHE A 184 -5.10 1.69 -7.05
N THR A 185 -6.23 2.41 -7.09
CA THR A 185 -6.90 2.74 -8.35
C THR A 185 -6.78 4.22 -8.71
N GLN A 186 -6.50 5.08 -7.73
CA GLN A 186 -6.39 6.52 -7.92
C GLN A 186 -4.95 7.01 -7.85
N THR A 187 -4.66 8.09 -8.56
CA THR A 187 -3.36 8.76 -8.48
C THR A 187 -3.18 9.46 -7.14
N THR A 188 -1.96 9.47 -6.63
CA THR A 188 -1.59 10.14 -5.38
C THR A 188 -0.52 11.21 -5.66
N PRO A 189 -0.52 12.36 -4.96
CA PRO A 189 0.51 13.39 -5.12
C PRO A 189 1.93 12.91 -4.74
N LEU A 190 2.03 11.75 -4.09
CA LEU A 190 3.30 11.08 -3.79
C LEU A 190 3.90 10.35 -5.00
N LEU A 191 3.08 10.03 -6.01
CA LEU A 191 3.52 9.45 -7.28
C LEU A 191 3.92 10.61 -8.21
N LYS A 192 5.22 10.91 -8.27
CA LYS A 192 5.80 12.00 -9.06
C LYS A 192 6.59 11.50 -10.26
#